data_AF-A0A7S0ATK3-F1
#
_entry.id   AF-A0A7S0ATK3-F1
#
_cell.length_a   1.000
_cell.length_b   1.000
_cell.length_c   1.000
_cell.angle_alpha   90.00
_cell.angle_beta   90.00
_cell.angle_gamma   90.00
#
_symmetry.space_group_name_H-M   'P 1'
#
loop_
_entity.id
_entity.type
_entity.pdbx_description
1 polymer ?
#
loop_
_entity_poly.entity_id
_entity_poly.type
_entity_poly.pdbx_seq_one_letter_code
_entity_poly.pdbx_strand_id
1 'polypeptide(L)'
;REPVSCQNCPTQRIVHNPAKMACTFDRTDPLGGLPPKHILEDGGYSPVFTDKLKLEEALMFCKTTLENNLKANINLVRVSAPLFVTRASGFNDNLNGTERPATFEPRDFPGTHLEVPFSLAKWKRW
;
A
#
# COMPACT_ATOMS: atom_id res chain seq x y z
N ARG A 1 26.41 13.81 24.12
CA ARG A 1 24.97 13.85 24.49
C ARG A 1 24.50 12.41 24.42
N GLU A 2 24.15 11.84 25.55
CA GLU A 2 23.73 10.44 25.65
C GLU A 2 22.38 10.21 24.94
N PRO A 3 22.11 8.99 24.44
CA PRO A 3 20.83 8.67 23.81
C PRO A 3 19.73 8.69 24.87
N VAL A 4 18.67 9.45 24.59
CA VAL A 4 17.48 9.54 25.44
C VAL A 4 16.78 8.18 25.44
N SER A 5 16.87 7.48 26.56
CA SER A 5 16.19 6.23 26.82
C SER A 5 14.69 6.50 26.97
N CYS A 6 13.90 6.22 25.91
CA CYS A 6 12.44 6.27 25.97
C CYS A 6 11.90 5.10 26.82
N GLN A 7 11.98 5.22 28.15
CA GLN A 7 11.53 4.19 29.09
C GLN A 7 10.01 4.06 29.22
N ASN A 8 9.23 5.02 28.70
CA ASN A 8 7.76 5.02 28.82
C ASN A 8 7.07 5.20 27.45
N CYS A 9 7.51 4.48 26.42
CA CYS A 9 6.66 4.29 25.26
C CYS A 9 5.62 3.21 25.61
N PRO A 10 4.31 3.49 25.64
CA PRO A 10 3.31 2.43 25.68
C PRO A 10 3.43 1.69 24.34
N THR A 11 4.33 0.71 24.32
CA THR A 11 4.41 -0.25 23.23
C THR A 11 3.17 -1.10 23.40
N GLN A 12 2.04 -0.64 22.87
CA GLN A 12 0.91 -1.52 22.66
C GLN A 12 1.41 -2.57 21.69
N ARG A 13 1.82 -3.71 22.26
CA ARG A 13 2.19 -4.88 21.49
C ARG A 13 0.93 -5.26 20.74
N ILE A 14 0.88 -4.95 19.45
CA ILE A 14 -0.18 -5.42 18.57
C ILE A 14 -0.02 -6.95 18.53
N VAL A 15 -0.73 -7.66 19.39
CA VAL A 15 -0.76 -9.13 19.43
C VAL A 15 -1.76 -9.60 18.38
N HIS A 16 -1.47 -9.35 17.12
CA HIS A 16 -2.20 -9.99 16.02
C HIS A 16 -1.25 -10.95 15.33
N ASN A 17 -1.64 -12.23 15.27
CA ASN A 17 -0.91 -13.22 14.52
C ASN A 17 -1.02 -12.85 13.02
N PRO A 18 0.06 -12.37 12.38
CA PRO A 18 0.00 -11.89 11.00
C PRO A 18 -0.35 -13.00 10.01
N ALA A 19 -0.15 -14.27 10.38
CA ALA A 19 -0.52 -15.42 9.57
C ALA A 19 -2.05 -15.59 9.40
N LYS A 20 -2.87 -15.01 10.29
CA LYS A 20 -4.34 -15.10 10.19
C LYS A 20 -4.99 -13.97 9.38
N MET A 21 -4.30 -12.84 9.18
CA MET A 21 -4.85 -11.70 8.42
C MET A 21 -4.73 -11.85 6.90
N ALA A 22 -3.69 -12.54 6.40
CA ALA A 22 -3.41 -12.62 4.97
C ALA A 22 -4.16 -13.74 4.23
N CYS A 23 -4.74 -14.70 4.96
CA CYS A 23 -5.25 -15.96 4.40
C CYS A 23 -6.75 -15.97 4.09
N THR A 24 -7.41 -14.81 4.02
CA THR A 24 -8.88 -14.73 4.03
C THR A 24 -9.48 -14.24 2.72
N PHE A 25 -8.67 -14.19 1.67
CA PHE A 25 -9.16 -13.93 0.33
C PHE A 25 -9.67 -15.24 -0.29
N ASP A 26 -10.95 -15.54 -0.05
CA ASP A 26 -11.65 -16.64 -0.70
C ASP A 26 -12.34 -16.12 -1.98
N ARG A 27 -11.90 -16.59 -3.14
CA ARG A 27 -12.51 -16.25 -4.44
C ARG A 27 -13.93 -16.78 -4.62
N THR A 28 -14.36 -17.73 -3.79
CA THR A 28 -15.70 -18.34 -3.83
C THR A 28 -16.68 -17.68 -2.86
N ASP A 29 -16.19 -16.82 -1.96
CA ASP A 29 -17.04 -16.02 -1.06
C ASP A 29 -17.62 -14.80 -1.82
N PRO A 30 -18.95 -14.66 -1.95
CA PRO A 30 -19.58 -13.49 -2.55
C PRO A 30 -19.29 -12.19 -1.79
N LEU A 31 -18.75 -12.28 -0.56
CA LEU A 31 -18.26 -11.19 0.27
C LEU A 31 -16.72 -11.13 0.34
N GLY A 32 -15.99 -11.80 -0.57
CA GLY A 32 -14.53 -12.01 -0.55
C GLY A 32 -13.61 -10.76 -0.60
N GLY A 33 -14.16 -9.56 -0.34
CA GLY A 33 -13.43 -8.33 -0.05
C GLY A 33 -13.69 -7.74 1.34
N LEU A 34 -14.62 -8.32 2.11
CA LEU A 34 -14.80 -7.95 3.52
C LEU A 34 -13.67 -8.56 4.35
N PRO A 35 -13.23 -7.85 5.41
CA PRO A 35 -12.32 -8.46 6.36
C PRO A 35 -12.96 -9.74 6.90
N PRO A 36 -12.16 -10.81 7.10
CA PRO A 36 -12.66 -12.09 7.57
C PRO A 36 -13.52 -11.94 8.82
N LYS A 37 -14.53 -12.80 8.96
CA LYS A 37 -15.55 -12.71 10.02
C LYS A 37 -14.95 -12.50 11.42
N HIS A 38 -13.84 -13.17 11.73
CA HIS A 38 -13.13 -13.03 13.02
C HIS A 38 -12.56 -11.62 13.31
N ILE A 39 -12.48 -10.73 12.33
CA ILE A 39 -12.11 -9.31 12.50
C ILE A 39 -13.32 -8.49 12.95
N LEU A 40 -14.53 -8.87 12.53
CA LEU A 40 -15.78 -8.14 12.76
C LEU A 40 -16.61 -8.71 13.93
N GLU A 41 -16.33 -9.94 14.36
CA GLU A 41 -16.98 -10.59 15.50
C GLU A 41 -16.52 -10.02 16.85
N ASP A 42 -17.31 -10.25 17.92
CA ASP A 42 -16.98 -9.83 19.27
C ASP A 42 -15.65 -10.44 19.74
N GLY A 43 -14.68 -9.57 20.08
CA GLY A 43 -13.29 -9.97 20.37
C GLY A 43 -12.35 -9.94 19.16
N GLY A 44 -12.83 -9.46 18.01
CA GLY A 44 -12.05 -9.22 16.78
C GLY A 44 -11.12 -8.01 16.84
N TYR A 45 -10.78 -7.46 15.67
CA TYR A 45 -9.87 -6.31 15.60
C TYR A 45 -10.54 -5.06 16.18
N SER A 46 -9.98 -4.52 17.26
CA SER A 46 -10.36 -3.22 17.77
C SER A 46 -9.34 -2.17 17.28
N PRO A 47 -9.76 -1.15 16.53
CA PRO A 47 -8.84 -0.11 16.09
C PRO A 47 -8.28 0.64 17.30
N VAL A 48 -6.96 0.76 17.36
CA VAL A 48 -6.25 1.46 18.45
C VAL A 48 -6.65 2.95 18.51
N PHE A 49 -6.88 3.55 17.35
CA PHE A 49 -7.33 4.93 17.25
C PHE A 49 -8.83 4.98 17.02
N THR A 50 -9.57 5.54 17.98
CA THR A 50 -11.01 5.82 17.83
C THR A 50 -11.26 7.15 17.11
N ASP A 51 -10.33 8.11 17.26
CA ASP A 51 -10.36 9.40 16.59
C ASP A 51 -9.72 9.29 15.19
N LYS A 52 -10.49 9.64 14.15
CA LYS A 52 -10.06 9.56 12.75
C LYS A 52 -8.93 10.53 12.43
N LEU A 53 -8.91 11.72 13.02
CA LEU A 53 -7.87 12.71 12.74
C LEU A 53 -6.52 12.22 13.28
N LYS A 54 -6.51 11.66 14.50
CA LYS A 54 -5.31 11.05 15.09
C LYS A 54 -4.82 9.84 14.29
N LEU A 55 -5.73 9.06 13.70
CA LEU A 55 -5.37 7.96 12.80
C LEU A 55 -4.65 8.47 11.55
N GLU A 56 -5.15 9.54 10.92
CA GLU A 56 -4.52 10.16 9.75
C GLU A 56 -3.15 10.75 10.08
N GLU A 57 -3.00 11.40 11.24
CA GLU A 57 -1.71 11.88 11.75
C GLU A 57 -0.71 10.73 11.95
N ALA A 58 -1.13 9.64 12.58
CA ALA A 58 -0.31 8.45 12.78
C ALA A 58 0.09 7.79 11.44
N LEU A 59 -0.82 7.74 10.47
CA LEU A 59 -0.54 7.21 9.14
C LEU A 59 0.49 8.08 8.40
N MET A 60 0.35 9.40 8.49
CA MET A 60 1.30 10.36 7.92
C MET A 60 2.67 10.21 8.57
N PHE A 61 2.72 10.08 9.90
CA PHE A 61 3.95 9.87 10.64
C PHE A 61 4.69 8.61 10.18
N CYS A 62 3.99 7.48 10.03
CA CYS A 62 4.58 6.24 9.53
C CYS A 62 5.14 6.40 8.10
N LYS A 63 4.35 6.99 7.19
CA LYS A 63 4.75 7.19 5.78
C LYS A 63 5.99 8.06 5.65
N THR A 64 5.99 9.21 6.29
CA THR A 64 7.08 10.20 6.21
C THR A 64 8.35 9.71 6.90
N THR A 65 8.23 9.01 8.04
CA THR A 65 9.37 8.43 8.76
C THR A 65 10.06 7.36 7.92
N LEU A 66 9.31 6.45 7.31
CA LEU A 66 9.88 5.43 6.43
C LEU A 66 10.55 6.07 5.20
N GLU A 67 9.90 7.04 4.56
CA GLU A 67 10.45 7.74 3.39
C GLU A 67 11.79 8.42 3.72
N ASN A 68 11.84 9.18 4.82
CA ASN A 68 13.06 9.89 5.25
C ASN A 68 14.20 8.93 5.59
N ASN A 69 13.89 7.86 6.34
CA ASN A 69 14.89 6.85 6.69
C ASN A 69 15.39 6.09 5.46
N LEU A 70 14.50 5.70 4.55
CA LEU A 70 14.89 5.00 3.33
C LEU A 70 15.76 5.91 2.45
N LYS A 71 15.36 7.16 2.26
CA LYS A 71 16.12 8.17 1.51
C LYS A 71 17.55 8.31 2.03
N ALA A 72 17.71 8.43 3.35
CA ALA A 72 19.01 8.65 3.99
C ALA A 72 19.94 7.42 3.91
N ASN A 73 19.39 6.21 4.07
CA ASN A 73 20.21 4.99 4.13
C ASN A 73 20.68 4.48 2.76
N ILE A 74 19.89 4.71 1.70
CA ILE A 74 20.20 4.19 0.35
C ILE A 74 20.35 5.30 -0.71
N ASN A 75 20.56 6.55 -0.25
CA ASN A 75 20.80 7.73 -1.09
C ASN A 75 19.81 7.89 -2.26
N LEU A 76 18.52 7.71 -1.97
CA LEU A 76 17.47 7.90 -2.97
C LEU A 76 17.05 9.37 -3.06
N VAL A 77 16.48 9.74 -4.19
CA VAL A 77 15.81 11.03 -4.39
C VAL A 77 14.37 10.78 -4.78
N ARG A 78 13.45 11.59 -4.24
CA ARG A 78 12.03 11.52 -4.60
C ARG A 78 11.86 12.02 -6.03
N VAL A 79 11.21 11.20 -6.85
CA VAL A 79 10.85 11.54 -8.25
C VAL A 79 9.35 11.39 -8.45
N SER A 80 8.79 12.19 -9.36
CA SER A 80 7.36 12.12 -9.71
C SER A 80 7.09 10.87 -10.53
N ALA A 81 6.21 10.00 -10.04
CA ALA A 81 5.82 8.77 -10.71
C ALA A 81 4.65 9.02 -11.68
N PRO A 82 4.63 8.34 -12.86
CA PRO A 82 3.49 8.39 -13.75
C PRO A 82 2.28 7.70 -13.13
N LEU A 83 1.10 8.33 -13.24
CA LEU A 83 -0.16 7.73 -12.80
C LEU A 83 -0.69 6.69 -13.81
N PHE A 84 -0.42 6.93 -15.10
CA PHE A 84 -0.85 6.08 -16.20
C PHE A 84 0.29 5.92 -17.19
N VAL A 85 0.35 4.75 -17.83
CA VAL A 85 1.34 4.44 -18.87
C VAL A 85 0.62 3.98 -20.13
N THR A 86 1.14 4.31 -21.31
CA THR A 86 0.56 3.78 -22.55
C THR A 86 0.88 2.29 -22.66
N ARG A 87 -0.06 1.49 -23.17
CA ARG A 87 0.19 0.05 -23.41
C ARG A 87 1.41 -0.17 -24.30
N ALA A 88 1.59 0.68 -25.31
CA ALA A 88 2.71 0.63 -26.24
C ALA A 88 4.08 0.91 -25.58
N SER A 89 4.12 1.63 -24.45
CA SER A 89 5.39 1.93 -23.76
C SER A 89 6.07 0.71 -23.16
N GLY A 90 5.33 -0.37 -22.89
CA GLY A 90 5.86 -1.54 -22.20
C GLY A 90 6.32 -1.28 -20.76
N PHE A 91 6.03 -0.12 -20.16
CA PHE A 91 6.45 0.21 -18.80
C PHE A 91 5.60 -0.46 -17.71
N ASN A 92 4.36 -0.85 -18.02
CA ASN A 92 3.50 -1.55 -17.07
C ASN A 92 4.04 -2.93 -16.74
N ASP A 93 4.14 -3.28 -15.46
CA ASP A 93 4.52 -4.60 -15.01
C ASP A 93 3.41 -5.62 -15.28
N ASN A 94 3.74 -6.73 -15.94
CA ASN A 94 2.75 -7.73 -16.36
C ASN A 94 2.57 -8.87 -15.34
N LEU A 95 3.26 -8.82 -14.18
CA LEU A 95 3.18 -9.83 -13.11
C LEU A 95 3.31 -11.26 -13.67
N ASN A 96 2.28 -12.12 -13.53
CA ASN A 96 2.28 -13.50 -14.04
C ASN A 96 1.76 -13.60 -15.49
N GLY A 97 1.40 -12.48 -16.12
CA GLY A 97 0.86 -12.42 -17.48
C GLY A 97 -0.62 -12.83 -17.60
N THR A 98 -1.26 -13.20 -16.49
CA THR A 98 -2.67 -13.62 -16.47
C THR A 98 -3.60 -12.48 -16.02
N GLU A 99 -3.05 -11.55 -15.24
CA GLU A 99 -3.74 -10.41 -14.68
C GLU A 99 -4.01 -9.36 -15.77
N ARG A 100 -5.26 -8.87 -15.83
CA ARG A 100 -5.66 -7.84 -16.80
C ARG A 100 -5.48 -6.45 -16.18
N PRO A 101 -4.61 -5.58 -16.74
CA PRO A 101 -4.43 -4.22 -16.22
C PRO A 101 -5.69 -3.38 -16.47
N ALA A 102 -5.99 -2.47 -15.55
CA ALA A 102 -7.07 -1.52 -15.71
C ALA A 102 -6.72 -0.55 -16.85
N THR A 103 -7.42 -0.70 -17.98
CA THR A 103 -7.15 0.02 -19.23
C THR A 103 -8.31 0.95 -19.55
N PHE A 104 -8.01 2.17 -20.00
CA PHE A 104 -9.01 3.14 -20.44
C PHE A 104 -8.48 4.01 -21.57
N GLU A 105 -9.41 4.63 -22.30
CA GLU A 105 -9.12 5.56 -23.39
C GLU A 105 -9.50 6.98 -22.94
N PRO A 106 -8.54 7.92 -22.85
CA PRO A 106 -8.84 9.28 -22.49
C PRO A 106 -9.55 9.99 -23.64
N ARG A 107 -10.56 10.79 -23.32
CA ARG A 107 -11.43 11.48 -24.30
C ARG A 107 -10.65 12.33 -25.31
N ASP A 108 -9.56 12.96 -24.86
CA ASP A 108 -8.78 13.90 -25.66
C ASP A 108 -7.77 13.22 -26.61
N PHE A 109 -7.52 11.90 -26.44
CA PHE A 109 -6.58 11.14 -27.27
C PHE A 109 -7.24 9.85 -27.80
N PRO A 110 -8.13 9.97 -28.79
CA PRO A 110 -8.81 8.82 -29.37
C PRO A 110 -7.79 7.82 -29.97
N GLY A 111 -8.02 6.53 -29.74
CA GLY A 111 -7.14 5.43 -30.12
C GLY A 111 -5.94 5.20 -29.20
N THR A 112 -5.75 6.01 -28.16
CA THR A 112 -4.67 5.81 -27.18
C THR A 112 -5.18 5.04 -25.96
N HIS A 113 -4.66 3.84 -25.74
CA HIS A 113 -4.98 3.06 -24.55
C HIS A 113 -3.95 3.30 -23.43
N LEU A 114 -4.44 3.87 -22.33
CA LEU A 114 -3.69 4.05 -21.09
C LEU A 114 -4.02 2.94 -20.11
N GLU A 115 -3.01 2.51 -19.36
CA GLU A 115 -3.11 1.48 -18.34
C GLU A 115 -2.69 2.05 -16.98
N VAL A 116 -3.41 1.65 -15.92
CA VAL A 116 -2.95 1.85 -14.54
C VAL A 116 -1.85 0.82 -14.26
N PRO A 117 -0.63 1.28 -13.88
CA PRO A 117 0.46 0.36 -13.66
C PRO A 117 0.24 -0.48 -12.40
N PHE A 118 0.46 -1.81 -12.47
CA PHE A 118 0.49 -2.65 -11.26
C PHE A 118 1.71 -2.34 -10.40
N SER A 119 2.84 -2.08 -11.06
CA SER A 119 4.08 -1.64 -10.44
C SER A 119 4.87 -0.77 -11.43
N LEU A 120 5.83 -0.01 -10.91
CA LEU A 120 6.75 0.80 -11.71
C LEU A 120 8.14 0.15 -11.83
N ALA A 121 8.24 -1.18 -11.70
CA ALA A 121 9.53 -1.87 -11.70
C ALA A 121 10.36 -1.62 -12.96
N LYS A 122 9.74 -1.66 -14.15
CA LYS A 122 10.40 -1.37 -15.42
C LYS A 122 10.72 0.11 -15.58
N TRP A 123 9.78 0.99 -15.22
CA TRP A 123 9.94 2.44 -15.29
C TRP A 123 11.11 2.93 -14.42
N LYS A 124 11.29 2.39 -13.21
CA LYS A 124 12.38 2.81 -12.30
C LYS A 124 13.81 2.57 -12.82
N ARG A 125 13.98 1.76 -13.88
CA ARG A 125 15.29 1.45 -14.48
C ARG A 125 15.61 2.30 -15.71
N TRP A 126 14.58 2.93 -16.29
CA TRP A 126 14.67 3.83 -17.43
C TRP A 126 14.90 5.26 -16.93
#